data_AF-A0A8J7J0Z2-F1
#
_entry.id   AF-A0A8J7J0Z2-F1
#
_cell.length_a   1.000
_cell.length_b   1.000
_cell.length_c   1.000
_cell.angle_alpha   90.00
_cell.angle_beta   90.00
_cell.angle_gamma   90.00
#
_symmetry.space_group_name_H-M   'P 1'
#
loop_
_entity.id
_entity.type
_entity.pdbx_description
1 polymer ?
#
loop_
_entity_poly.entity_id
_entity_poly.type
_entity_poly.pdbx_seq_one_letter_code
_entity_poly.pdbx_strand_id
1 'polypeptide(L)'
;MPDTNKTLKQENSLLIRAYVAANLIIFWALSTGTKLTEAFKTAEPSIDKIIESGTISLLICIFTVVICGQLSSDFKYILIFRRLKHTLPGHRAFSHYMQNDPRINQANLCYKFGDIPSDPIEQNRLWYKIYKKREEDKIVNDTHKNFLLLRELTGLSFLFLFVLGCSSLLVFSDHKTSLFYILALLTLFLCSSQAAQNYGTRLVTNVLAIESVAEE
;
A
#
# COMPACT_ATOMS: atom_id res chain seq x y z
N MET A 1 -10.71 12.36 28.39
CA MET A 1 -9.45 11.79 27.88
C MET A 1 -9.70 11.38 26.44
N PRO A 2 -9.02 11.93 25.43
CA PRO A 2 -9.27 11.54 24.05
C PRO A 2 -8.57 10.21 23.76
N ASP A 3 -9.33 9.23 23.27
CA ASP A 3 -8.88 7.90 22.81
C ASP A 3 -8.01 8.00 21.53
N THR A 4 -6.80 8.52 21.65
CA THR A 4 -5.84 8.64 20.53
C THR A 4 -4.85 7.49 20.49
N ASN A 5 -5.35 6.26 20.34
CA ASN A 5 -4.51 5.14 19.91
C ASN A 5 -5.32 4.08 19.17
N LYS A 6 -6.09 4.50 18.16
CA LYS A 6 -6.41 3.58 17.07
C LYS A 6 -5.09 3.24 16.39
N THR A 7 -4.67 1.99 16.53
CA THR A 7 -3.45 1.48 15.88
C THR A 7 -3.50 1.81 14.38
N LEU A 8 -2.38 2.17 13.76
CA LEU A 8 -2.25 2.52 12.33
C LEU A 8 -2.88 1.45 11.41
N LYS A 9 -2.95 0.21 11.91
CA LYS A 9 -3.56 -0.95 11.26
C LYS A 9 -5.10 -0.94 11.29
N GLN A 10 -5.72 -0.43 12.36
CA GLN A 10 -7.18 -0.33 12.51
C GLN A 10 -7.78 0.75 11.59
N GLU A 11 -7.13 1.90 11.43
CA GLU A 11 -7.61 2.99 10.58
C GLU A 11 -7.68 2.56 9.10
N ASN A 12 -6.63 1.90 8.61
CA ASN A 12 -6.55 1.38 7.25
C ASN A 12 -7.36 0.08 7.03
N SER A 13 -7.72 -0.63 8.09
CA SER A 13 -8.43 -1.92 7.98
C SER A 13 -9.79 -1.81 7.30
N LEU A 14 -10.47 -0.66 7.44
CA LEU A 14 -11.77 -0.45 6.81
C LEU A 14 -11.62 -0.30 5.30
N LEU A 15 -10.65 0.50 4.84
CA LEU A 15 -10.38 0.69 3.42
C LEU A 15 -9.92 -0.61 2.74
N ILE A 16 -9.07 -1.39 3.42
CA ILE A 16 -8.63 -2.69 2.90
C ILE A 16 -9.83 -3.65 2.78
N ARG A 17 -10.68 -3.75 3.80
CA ARG A 17 -11.90 -4.59 3.75
C ARG A 17 -12.86 -4.14 2.66
N ALA A 18 -13.09 -2.83 2.53
CA ALA A 18 -13.93 -2.26 1.48
C ALA A 18 -13.37 -2.58 0.09
N TYR A 19 -12.05 -2.51 -0.08
CA TYR A 19 -11.38 -2.85 -1.33
C TYR A 19 -11.54 -4.34 -1.69
N VAL A 20 -11.37 -5.26 -0.73
CA VAL A 20 -11.61 -6.69 -0.94
C VAL A 20 -13.08 -6.92 -1.33
N ALA A 21 -14.02 -6.38 -0.55
CA ALA A 21 -15.45 -6.54 -0.80
C ALA A 21 -15.86 -6.02 -2.19
N ALA A 22 -15.38 -4.84 -2.58
CA ALA A 22 -15.66 -4.26 -3.88
C ALA A 22 -15.19 -5.16 -5.04
N ASN A 23 -13.97 -5.71 -4.96
CA ASN A 23 -13.46 -6.61 -5.99
C ASN A 23 -14.27 -7.92 -6.09
N LEU A 24 -14.70 -8.48 -4.95
CA LEU A 24 -15.54 -9.68 -4.92
C LEU A 24 -16.94 -9.42 -5.50
N ILE A 25 -17.56 -8.27 -5.17
CA ILE A 25 -18.87 -7.87 -5.71
C ILE A 25 -18.78 -7.66 -7.22
N ILE A 26 -17.75 -6.97 -7.70
CA ILE A 26 -17.54 -6.75 -9.14
C ILE A 26 -17.36 -8.09 -9.87
N PHE A 27 -16.56 -9.01 -9.31
CA PHE A 27 -16.37 -10.34 -9.88
C PHE A 27 -17.69 -11.11 -9.98
N TRP A 28 -18.47 -11.13 -8.89
CA TRP A 28 -19.77 -11.80 -8.86
C TRP A 28 -20.77 -11.18 -9.86
N ALA A 29 -20.82 -9.85 -9.94
CA ALA A 29 -21.70 -9.15 -10.86
C ALA A 29 -21.41 -9.50 -12.32
N LEU A 30 -20.13 -9.47 -12.70
CA LEU A 30 -19.69 -9.84 -14.05
C LEU A 30 -19.91 -11.33 -14.34
N SER A 31 -19.75 -12.21 -13.36
CA SER A 31 -20.01 -13.65 -13.53
C SER A 31 -21.48 -13.98 -13.80
N THR A 32 -22.40 -13.18 -13.26
CA THR A 32 -23.85 -13.36 -13.40
C THR A 32 -24.44 -12.55 -14.56
N GLY A 33 -23.64 -11.70 -15.21
CA GLY A 33 -24.10 -10.76 -16.23
C GLY A 33 -25.01 -9.64 -15.68
N THR A 34 -25.02 -9.44 -14.36
CA THR A 34 -25.81 -8.38 -13.72
C THR A 34 -25.15 -7.03 -13.91
N LYS A 35 -25.96 -5.96 -14.02
CA LYS A 35 -25.42 -4.60 -14.09
C LYS A 35 -24.74 -4.27 -12.78
N LEU A 36 -23.55 -3.65 -12.83
CA LEU A 36 -22.81 -3.25 -11.63
C LEU A 36 -23.66 -2.42 -10.67
N THR A 37 -24.48 -1.50 -11.18
CA THR A 37 -25.38 -0.68 -10.37
C THR A 37 -26.42 -1.49 -9.60
N GLU A 38 -26.93 -2.57 -10.18
CA GLU A 38 -27.87 -3.48 -9.53
C GLU A 38 -27.13 -4.34 -8.51
N ALA A 39 -25.94 -4.85 -8.85
CA ALA A 39 -25.13 -5.64 -7.92
C ALA A 39 -24.74 -4.87 -6.66
N PHE A 40 -24.32 -3.60 -6.79
CA PHE A 40 -24.03 -2.75 -5.63
C PHE A 40 -25.30 -2.45 -4.82
N LYS A 41 -26.45 -2.22 -5.46
CA LYS A 41 -27.74 -2.02 -4.76
C LYS A 41 -28.26 -3.28 -4.08
N THR A 42 -27.98 -4.47 -4.61
CA THR A 42 -28.32 -5.75 -3.95
C THR A 42 -27.38 -6.02 -2.77
N ALA A 43 -26.12 -5.59 -2.89
CA ALA A 43 -25.14 -5.67 -1.81
C ALA A 43 -25.42 -4.66 -0.68
N GLU A 44 -25.92 -3.48 -0.98
CA GLU A 44 -26.21 -2.40 -0.01
C GLU A 44 -27.07 -2.83 1.20
N PRO A 45 -28.28 -3.42 1.05
CA PRO A 45 -29.07 -3.92 2.17
C PRO A 45 -28.45 -5.16 2.83
N SER A 46 -27.54 -5.86 2.13
CA SER A 46 -26.77 -6.95 2.71
C SER A 46 -25.64 -6.40 3.59
N ILE A 47 -25.05 -5.24 3.30
CA ILE A 47 -24.01 -4.61 4.12
C ILE A 47 -24.56 -4.24 5.50
N ASP A 48 -25.77 -3.66 5.58
CA ASP A 48 -26.41 -3.34 6.87
C ASP A 48 -26.69 -4.60 7.69
N LYS A 49 -27.19 -5.66 7.05
CA LYS A 49 -27.37 -6.98 7.68
C LYS A 49 -26.04 -7.67 8.03
N ILE A 50 -24.96 -7.45 7.27
CA ILE A 50 -23.61 -7.97 7.55
C ILE A 50 -23.01 -7.28 8.77
N ILE A 51 -23.30 -6.00 8.94
CA ILE A 51 -22.92 -5.23 10.14
C ILE A 51 -23.73 -5.72 11.35
N GLU A 52 -25.05 -5.93 11.21
CA GLU A 52 -25.90 -6.45 12.28
C GLU A 52 -25.62 -7.92 12.65
N SER A 53 -25.32 -8.77 11.67
CA SER A 53 -25.19 -10.22 11.90
C SER A 53 -23.87 -10.64 12.54
N GLY A 54 -22.87 -9.74 12.64
CA GLY A 54 -21.57 -9.91 13.31
C GLY A 54 -20.64 -11.00 12.72
N THR A 55 -21.21 -12.12 12.31
CA THR A 55 -20.59 -13.33 11.78
C THR A 55 -19.99 -13.12 10.39
N ILE A 56 -20.72 -12.49 9.46
CA ILE A 56 -20.19 -12.22 8.11
C ILE A 56 -19.07 -11.17 8.17
N SER A 57 -19.21 -10.15 9.02
CA SER A 57 -18.16 -9.16 9.27
C SER A 57 -16.88 -9.81 9.82
N LEU A 58 -17.01 -10.77 10.74
CA LEU A 58 -15.89 -11.53 11.27
C LEU A 58 -15.21 -12.39 10.17
N LEU A 59 -16.00 -13.06 9.33
CA LEU A 59 -15.46 -13.86 8.21
C LEU A 59 -14.66 -13.00 7.22
N ILE A 60 -15.17 -11.82 6.84
CA ILE A 60 -14.46 -10.88 5.95
C ILE A 60 -13.17 -10.38 6.63
N CYS A 61 -13.20 -10.09 7.93
CA CYS A 61 -12.01 -9.70 8.68
C CYS A 61 -10.93 -10.79 8.65
N ILE A 62 -11.30 -12.03 8.99
CA ILE A 62 -10.38 -13.18 8.99
C ILE A 62 -9.82 -13.40 7.59
N PHE A 63 -10.69 -13.42 6.58
CA PHE A 63 -10.30 -13.59 5.18
C PHE A 63 -9.29 -12.53 4.73
N THR A 64 -9.55 -11.26 5.06
CA THR A 64 -8.65 -10.15 4.73
C THR A 64 -7.28 -10.33 5.38
N VAL A 65 -7.23 -10.70 6.66
CA VAL A 65 -5.97 -10.92 7.38
C VAL A 65 -5.19 -12.09 6.76
N VAL A 66 -5.87 -13.20 6.46
CA VAL A 66 -5.26 -14.39 5.85
C VAL A 66 -4.69 -14.08 4.48
N ILE A 67 -5.44 -13.37 3.63
CA ILE A 67 -4.97 -12.99 2.29
C ILE A 67 -3.80 -12.01 2.36
N CYS A 68 -3.88 -10.98 3.20
CA CYS A 68 -2.77 -10.04 3.37
C CYS A 68 -1.49 -10.73 3.86
N GLY A 69 -1.62 -11.87 4.56
CA GLY A 69 -0.52 -12.71 5.01
C GLY A 69 0.08 -13.65 3.95
N GLN A 70 -0.54 -13.82 2.78
CA GLN A 70 -0.02 -14.74 1.75
C GLN A 70 1.27 -14.25 1.10
N LEU A 71 1.48 -12.94 1.04
CA LEU A 71 2.67 -12.33 0.47
C LEU A 71 3.58 -11.78 1.59
N SER A 72 4.85 -12.17 1.56
CA SER A 72 5.85 -11.60 2.46
C SER A 72 6.01 -10.09 2.23
N SER A 73 6.44 -9.37 3.26
CA SER A 73 6.68 -7.93 3.13
C SER A 73 7.74 -7.62 2.06
N ASP A 74 8.78 -8.46 1.96
CA ASP A 74 9.84 -8.30 0.97
C ASP A 74 9.33 -8.47 -0.46
N PHE A 75 8.44 -9.43 -0.69
CA PHE A 75 7.84 -9.62 -2.00
C PHE A 75 6.98 -8.41 -2.39
N LYS A 76 6.20 -7.85 -1.45
CA LYS A 76 5.44 -6.60 -1.70
C LYS A 76 6.37 -5.45 -2.08
N TYR A 77 7.55 -5.33 -1.45
CA TYR A 77 8.53 -4.31 -1.84
C TYR A 77 9.11 -4.53 -3.23
N ILE A 78 9.32 -5.78 -3.66
CA ILE A 78 9.72 -6.10 -5.04
C ILE A 78 8.63 -5.64 -6.02
N LEU A 79 7.34 -5.91 -5.74
CA LEU A 79 6.22 -5.51 -6.59
C LEU A 79 6.09 -3.98 -6.75
N ILE A 80 6.36 -3.24 -5.68
CA ILE A 80 6.23 -1.77 -5.65
C ILE A 80 7.41 -1.11 -6.33
N PHE A 81 8.62 -1.46 -5.89
CA PHE A 81 9.83 -0.78 -6.37
C PHE A 81 10.41 -1.41 -7.63
N ARG A 82 9.85 -2.53 -8.10
CA ARG A 82 10.25 -3.27 -9.31
C ARG A 82 11.74 -3.62 -9.32
N ARG A 83 12.30 -3.91 -8.15
CA ARG A 83 13.71 -4.21 -7.90
C ARG A 83 13.81 -5.54 -7.17
N LEU A 84 14.79 -6.37 -7.54
CA LEU A 84 15.03 -7.68 -6.90
C LEU A 84 16.02 -7.61 -5.73
N LYS A 85 16.95 -6.63 -5.75
CA LYS A 85 17.92 -6.38 -4.67
C LYS A 85 17.78 -4.95 -4.17
N HIS A 86 18.09 -4.74 -2.89
CA HIS A 86 18.01 -3.43 -2.22
C HIS A 86 16.65 -2.74 -2.47
N THR A 87 15.58 -3.45 -2.12
CA THR A 87 14.20 -3.15 -2.52
C THR A 87 13.62 -1.93 -1.81
N LEU A 88 13.99 -1.71 -0.56
CA LEU A 88 13.53 -0.58 0.26
C LEU A 88 13.94 0.77 -0.34
N PRO A 89 13.13 1.82 -0.15
CA PRO A 89 13.48 3.16 -0.63
C PRO A 89 14.67 3.75 0.15
N GLY A 90 14.85 3.38 1.42
CA GLY A 90 15.98 3.83 2.25
C GLY A 90 17.37 3.44 1.70
N HIS A 91 17.47 2.38 0.90
CA HIS A 91 18.74 1.97 0.26
C HIS A 91 19.31 2.98 -0.73
N ARG A 92 18.54 4.01 -1.10
CA ARG A 92 18.98 5.10 -1.98
C ARG A 92 18.70 6.47 -1.37
N ALA A 93 18.52 6.52 -0.04
CA ALA A 93 18.16 7.73 0.68
C ALA A 93 19.13 8.86 0.39
N PHE A 94 20.43 8.57 0.42
CA PHE A 94 21.46 9.58 0.30
C PHE A 94 22.07 9.66 -1.10
N SER A 95 22.26 8.52 -1.77
CA SER A 95 22.88 8.50 -3.11
C SER A 95 21.95 8.98 -4.23
N HIS A 96 20.64 9.05 -4.00
CA HIS A 96 19.67 9.46 -5.04
C HIS A 96 18.64 10.45 -4.52
N TYR A 97 17.94 10.13 -3.43
CA TYR A 97 16.82 10.96 -2.99
C TYR A 97 17.26 12.29 -2.37
N MET A 98 18.34 12.28 -1.58
CA MET A 98 18.95 13.50 -1.04
C MET A 98 19.43 14.47 -2.14
N GLN A 99 19.97 13.93 -3.23
CA GLN A 99 20.53 14.74 -4.33
C GLN A 99 19.44 15.38 -5.20
N ASN A 100 18.30 14.71 -5.35
CA ASN A 100 17.24 15.10 -6.28
C ASN A 100 16.11 15.91 -5.64
N ASP A 101 16.02 15.97 -4.29
CA ASP A 101 14.98 16.75 -3.61
C ASP A 101 15.51 18.12 -3.19
N PRO A 102 15.02 19.22 -3.77
CA PRO A 102 15.51 20.57 -3.47
C PRO A 102 15.17 21.05 -2.06
N ARG A 103 14.28 20.37 -1.33
CA ARG A 103 13.90 20.73 0.05
C ARG A 103 14.95 20.31 1.07
N ILE A 104 15.89 19.45 0.68
CA ILE A 104 16.87 18.87 1.59
C ILE A 104 18.13 19.72 1.61
N ASN A 105 18.50 20.23 2.79
CA ASN A 105 19.79 20.89 2.98
C ASN A 105 20.91 19.85 3.14
N GLN A 106 21.56 19.52 2.02
CA GLN A 106 22.62 18.51 1.97
C GLN A 106 23.82 18.88 2.85
N ALA A 107 24.22 20.15 2.84
CA ALA A 107 25.37 20.63 3.62
C ALA A 107 25.15 20.42 5.12
N ASN A 108 23.94 20.70 5.62
CA ASN A 108 23.61 20.48 7.02
C ASN A 108 23.57 18.98 7.39
N LEU A 109 23.03 18.12 6.52
CA LEU A 109 23.05 16.68 6.76
C LEU A 109 24.48 16.11 6.79
N CYS A 110 25.35 16.55 5.87
CA CYS A 110 26.76 16.17 5.89
C CYS A 110 27.47 16.68 7.14
N TYR A 111 27.16 17.90 7.60
CA TYR A 111 27.73 18.43 8.83
C TYR A 111 27.32 17.61 10.07
N LYS A 112 26.04 17.24 10.18
CA LYS A 112 25.50 16.48 11.32
C LYS A 112 25.94 15.03 11.38
N PHE A 113 25.97 14.35 10.23
CA PHE A 113 26.21 12.91 10.17
C PHE A 113 27.63 12.57 9.71
N GLY A 114 28.43 13.56 9.31
CA GLY A 114 29.77 13.36 8.76
C GLY A 114 29.71 12.67 7.40
N ASP A 115 30.50 11.59 7.27
CA ASP A 115 30.57 10.82 6.03
C ASP A 115 29.27 10.03 5.79
N ILE A 116 28.51 10.52 4.82
CA ILE A 116 27.26 9.87 4.40
C ILE A 116 27.59 8.58 3.64
N PRO A 117 27.03 7.42 4.04
CA PRO A 117 27.35 6.15 3.44
C PRO A 117 26.91 6.09 1.97
N SER A 118 27.76 5.50 1.12
CA SER A 118 27.41 5.19 -0.27
C SER A 118 26.85 3.77 -0.44
N ASP A 119 27.20 2.85 0.47
CA ASP A 119 26.68 1.48 0.45
C ASP A 119 25.16 1.45 0.69
N PRO A 120 24.37 0.74 -0.13
CA PRO A 120 22.91 0.71 0.00
C PRO A 120 22.41 0.28 1.39
N ILE A 121 23.03 -0.73 2.00
CA ILE A 121 22.58 -1.28 3.29
C ILE A 121 22.85 -0.27 4.40
N GLU A 122 24.04 0.32 4.42
CA GLU A 122 24.40 1.35 5.39
C GLU A 122 23.57 2.63 5.19
N GLN A 123 23.23 2.99 3.95
CA GLN A 123 22.28 4.07 3.66
C GLN A 123 20.92 3.81 4.32
N ASN A 124 20.37 2.61 4.13
CA ASN A 124 19.08 2.27 4.74
C ASN A 124 19.14 2.26 6.27
N ARG A 125 20.25 1.77 6.84
CA ARG A 125 20.47 1.74 8.28
C ARG A 125 20.54 3.14 8.89
N LEU A 126 21.31 4.04 8.29
CA LEU A 126 21.39 5.44 8.74
C LEU A 126 20.05 6.14 8.57
N TRP A 127 19.40 5.99 7.40
CA TRP A 127 18.08 6.56 7.17
C TRP A 127 17.05 6.07 8.19
N TYR A 128 17.03 4.77 8.51
CA TYR A 128 16.11 4.22 9.48
C TYR A 128 16.33 4.78 10.89
N LYS A 129 17.59 5.02 11.28
CA LYS A 129 17.94 5.68 12.54
C LYS A 129 17.38 7.11 12.60
N ILE A 130 17.45 7.86 11.51
CA ILE A 130 16.89 9.21 11.41
C ILE A 130 15.36 9.15 11.45
N TYR A 131 14.75 8.28 10.65
CA TYR A 131 13.31 8.06 10.64
C TYR A 131 12.77 7.76 12.04
N LYS A 132 13.44 6.92 12.82
CA LYS A 132 13.01 6.59 14.19
C LYS A 132 12.99 7.79 15.13
N LYS A 133 13.81 8.81 14.91
CA LYS A 133 13.76 10.07 15.68
C LYS A 133 12.62 10.99 15.25
N ARG A 134 12.15 10.84 14.01
CA ARG A 134 11.18 11.73 13.34
C ARG A 134 9.86 11.02 13.01
N GLU A 135 9.60 9.87 13.62
CA GLU A 135 8.43 9.04 13.31
C GLU A 135 7.12 9.70 13.74
N GLU A 136 7.17 10.51 14.80
CA GLU A 136 6.01 11.24 15.33
C GLU A 136 5.69 12.52 14.57
N ASP A 137 6.59 12.99 13.70
CA ASP A 137 6.32 14.15 12.86
C ASP A 137 5.12 13.87 11.96
N LYS A 138 4.11 14.75 12.02
CA LYS A 138 2.82 14.55 11.35
C LYS A 138 2.98 14.18 9.86
N ILE A 139 3.86 14.89 9.14
CA ILE A 139 4.12 14.66 7.72
C ILE A 139 4.73 13.26 7.49
N VAL A 140 5.64 12.82 8.36
CA VAL A 140 6.29 11.50 8.27
C VAL A 140 5.28 10.41 8.56
N ASN A 141 4.51 10.54 9.64
CA ASN A 141 3.47 9.60 10.04
C ASN A 141 2.41 9.44 8.94
N ASP A 142 1.83 10.54 8.46
CA ASP A 142 0.80 10.50 7.41
C ASP A 142 1.34 9.87 6.11
N THR A 143 2.58 10.18 5.74
CA THR A 143 3.22 9.56 4.56
C THR A 143 3.46 8.07 4.77
N HIS A 144 3.88 7.67 5.97
CA HIS A 144 4.09 6.27 6.33
C HIS A 144 2.77 5.48 6.31
N LYS A 145 1.68 6.02 6.86
CA LYS A 145 0.34 5.41 6.82
C LYS A 145 -0.12 5.14 5.39
N ASN A 146 -0.03 6.15 4.53
CA ASN A 146 -0.43 6.03 3.13
C ASN A 146 0.42 4.99 2.38
N PHE A 147 1.73 4.96 2.66
CA PHE A 147 2.62 3.94 2.11
C PHE A 147 2.22 2.53 2.55
N LEU A 148 1.95 2.32 3.85
CA LEU A 148 1.51 1.01 4.36
C LEU A 148 0.19 0.56 3.73
N LEU A 149 -0.80 1.45 3.62
CA LEU A 149 -2.08 1.15 2.97
C LEU A 149 -1.89 0.71 1.52
N LEU A 150 -1.17 1.51 0.73
CA LEU A 150 -0.96 1.24 -0.69
C LEU A 150 -0.09 0.00 -0.92
N ARG A 151 0.84 -0.30 -0.02
CA ARG A 151 1.61 -1.56 -0.05
C ARG A 151 0.70 -2.77 0.10
N GLU A 152 -0.24 -2.73 1.05
CA GLU A 152 -1.22 -3.81 1.20
C GLU A 152 -2.15 -3.91 -0.02
N LEU A 153 -2.65 -2.77 -0.53
CA LEU A 153 -3.49 -2.75 -1.74
C LEU A 153 -2.76 -3.27 -2.98
N THR A 154 -1.46 -2.98 -3.13
CA THR A 154 -0.65 -3.52 -4.23
C THR A 154 -0.55 -5.04 -4.15
N GLY A 155 -0.30 -5.57 -2.94
CA GLY A 155 -0.27 -7.02 -2.70
C GLY A 155 -1.61 -7.69 -2.99
N LEU A 156 -2.72 -7.08 -2.56
CA LEU A 156 -4.07 -7.56 -2.87
C LEU A 156 -4.39 -7.48 -4.36
N SER A 157 -4.07 -6.38 -5.02
CA SER A 157 -4.27 -6.21 -6.47
C SER A 157 -3.53 -7.28 -7.25
N PHE A 158 -2.30 -7.60 -6.83
CA PHE A 158 -1.51 -8.69 -7.41
C PHE A 158 -2.20 -10.04 -7.22
N LEU A 159 -2.61 -10.37 -5.99
CA LEU A 159 -3.32 -11.64 -5.74
C LEU A 159 -4.63 -11.75 -6.51
N PHE A 160 -5.42 -10.67 -6.58
CA PHE A 160 -6.67 -10.65 -7.35
C PHE A 160 -6.42 -10.78 -8.85
N LEU A 161 -5.37 -10.17 -9.38
CA LEU A 161 -4.99 -10.35 -10.78
C LEU A 161 -4.78 -11.83 -11.13
N PHE A 162 -4.12 -12.61 -10.26
CA PHE A 162 -3.93 -14.03 -10.52
C PHE A 162 -5.15 -14.87 -10.17
N VAL A 163 -5.72 -14.72 -8.98
CA VAL A 163 -6.81 -15.58 -8.51
C VAL A 163 -8.12 -15.26 -9.23
N LEU A 164 -8.56 -14.00 -9.19
CA LEU A 164 -9.81 -13.58 -9.84
C LEU A 164 -9.64 -13.47 -11.35
N GLY A 165 -8.48 -13.01 -11.83
CA GLY A 165 -8.20 -12.95 -13.26
C GLY A 165 -8.22 -14.34 -13.91
N CYS A 166 -7.50 -15.34 -13.36
CA CYS A 166 -7.57 -16.71 -13.88
C CYS A 166 -8.97 -17.33 -13.74
N SER A 167 -9.64 -17.10 -12.60
CA SER A 167 -11.01 -17.59 -12.41
C SER A 167 -11.99 -17.00 -13.42
N SER A 168 -11.79 -15.74 -13.84
CA SER A 168 -12.67 -15.08 -14.81
C SER A 168 -12.66 -15.77 -16.18
N LEU A 169 -11.54 -16.41 -16.57
CA LEU A 169 -11.43 -17.15 -17.83
C LEU A 169 -12.29 -18.41 -17.84
N LEU A 170 -12.60 -18.96 -16.67
CA LEU A 170 -13.38 -20.19 -16.50
C LEU A 170 -14.86 -19.91 -16.21
N VAL A 171 -15.13 -18.84 -15.45
CA VAL A 171 -16.46 -18.54 -14.93
C VAL A 171 -17.26 -17.61 -15.85
N PHE A 172 -16.60 -16.68 -16.54
CA PHE A 172 -17.33 -15.70 -17.35
C PHE A 172 -17.73 -16.31 -18.69
N SER A 173 -18.99 -16.12 -19.08
CA SER A 173 -19.53 -16.64 -20.34
C SER A 173 -18.93 -15.99 -21.59
N ASP A 174 -18.44 -14.75 -21.47
CA ASP A 174 -17.85 -13.99 -22.59
C ASP A 174 -16.36 -13.69 -22.37
N HIS A 175 -15.53 -14.14 -23.31
CA HIS A 175 -14.09 -13.95 -23.28
C HIS A 175 -13.69 -12.47 -23.38
N LYS A 176 -14.46 -11.61 -24.06
CA LYS A 176 -14.14 -10.18 -24.12
C LYS A 176 -14.30 -9.53 -22.75
N THR A 177 -15.37 -9.85 -22.04
CA THR A 177 -15.61 -9.39 -20.67
C THR A 177 -14.51 -9.85 -19.72
N SER A 178 -14.04 -11.10 -19.83
CA SER A 178 -12.89 -11.58 -19.05
C SER A 178 -11.60 -10.82 -19.37
N LEU A 179 -11.30 -10.56 -20.66
CA LEU A 179 -10.13 -9.78 -21.06
C LEU A 179 -10.16 -8.36 -20.49
N PHE A 180 -11.30 -7.65 -20.59
CA PHE A 180 -11.45 -6.32 -20.00
C PHE A 180 -11.28 -6.33 -18.49
N TYR A 181 -11.82 -7.35 -17.80
CA TYR A 181 -11.68 -7.50 -16.36
C TYR A 181 -10.22 -7.72 -15.94
N ILE A 182 -9.48 -8.59 -16.64
CA ILE A 182 -8.05 -8.82 -16.40
C ILE A 182 -7.24 -7.53 -16.63
N LEU A 183 -7.53 -6.79 -17.71
CA LEU A 183 -6.87 -5.50 -17.98
C LEU A 183 -7.17 -4.46 -16.90
N ALA A 184 -8.40 -4.43 -16.37
CA ALA A 184 -8.77 -3.55 -15.26
C ALA A 184 -8.00 -3.91 -13.98
N LEU A 185 -7.91 -5.19 -13.63
CA LEU A 185 -7.12 -5.66 -12.48
C LEU A 185 -5.63 -5.36 -12.65
N LEU A 186 -5.08 -5.54 -13.85
CA LEU A 186 -3.69 -5.19 -14.16
C LEU A 186 -3.45 -3.70 -14.00
N THR A 187 -4.35 -2.86 -14.51
CA THR A 187 -4.28 -1.40 -14.36
C THR A 187 -4.32 -1.00 -12.89
N LEU A 188 -5.21 -1.61 -12.10
CA LEU A 188 -5.33 -1.37 -10.67
C LEU A 188 -4.06 -1.75 -9.90
N PHE A 189 -3.43 -2.88 -10.25
CA PHE A 189 -2.14 -3.29 -9.72
C PHE A 189 -1.02 -2.28 -10.07
N LEU A 190 -0.94 -1.85 -11.33
CA LEU A 190 0.10 -0.90 -11.75
C LEU A 190 -0.07 0.48 -11.10
N CYS A 191 -1.30 0.98 -11.02
CA CYS A 191 -1.61 2.25 -10.36
C CYS A 191 -1.32 2.22 -8.86
N SER A 192 -1.71 1.15 -8.16
CA SER A 192 -1.42 0.99 -6.73
C SER A 192 0.08 0.84 -6.45
N SER A 193 0.79 0.05 -7.28
CA SER A 193 2.26 -0.09 -7.23
C SER A 193 2.96 1.27 -7.41
N GLN A 194 2.56 2.05 -8.43
CA GLN A 194 3.12 3.38 -8.68
C GLN A 194 2.84 4.35 -7.54
N ALA A 195 1.60 4.37 -7.02
CA ALA A 195 1.24 5.21 -5.89
C ALA A 195 2.07 4.84 -4.65
N ALA A 196 2.20 3.55 -4.33
CA ALA A 196 3.02 3.08 -3.22
C ALA A 196 4.50 3.49 -3.39
N GLN A 197 5.04 3.43 -4.60
CA GLN A 197 6.41 3.86 -4.88
C GLN A 197 6.60 5.37 -4.62
N ASN A 198 5.63 6.18 -5.02
CA ASN A 198 5.64 7.63 -4.79
C ASN A 198 5.59 7.96 -3.29
N TYR A 199 4.69 7.31 -2.53
CA TYR A 199 4.62 7.52 -1.07
C TYR A 199 5.85 6.99 -0.34
N GLY A 200 6.42 5.85 -0.76
CA GLY A 200 7.66 5.33 -0.19
C GLY A 200 8.86 6.26 -0.43
N THR A 201 8.93 6.88 -1.61
CA THR A 201 9.93 7.90 -1.93
C THR A 201 9.72 9.16 -1.09
N ARG A 202 8.48 9.66 -1.03
CA ARG A 202 8.13 10.83 -0.22
C ARG A 202 8.45 10.63 1.25
N LEU A 203 8.26 9.43 1.78
CA LEU A 203 8.60 9.10 3.17
C LEU A 203 10.09 9.33 3.42
N VAL A 204 10.95 8.81 2.54
CA VAL A 204 12.40 9.00 2.65
C VAL A 204 12.77 10.48 2.59
N THR A 205 12.27 11.20 1.58
CA THR A 205 12.60 12.62 1.39
C THR A 205 12.07 13.50 2.51
N ASN A 206 10.88 13.23 3.05
CA ASN A 206 10.28 14.04 4.12
C ASN A 206 11.09 13.89 5.42
N VAL A 207 11.53 12.67 5.75
CA VAL A 207 12.41 12.42 6.90
C VAL A 207 13.72 13.20 6.76
N LEU A 208 14.36 13.14 5.59
CA LEU A 208 15.61 13.85 5.34
C LEU A 208 15.44 15.37 5.34
N ALA A 209 14.34 15.88 4.77
CA ALA A 209 14.06 17.31 4.72
C ALA A 209 13.88 17.89 6.13
N ILE A 210 13.09 17.22 6.98
CA ILE A 210 12.88 17.63 8.39
C ILE A 210 14.21 17.60 9.15
N GLU A 211 14.97 16.51 9.04
CA GLU A 211 16.25 16.40 9.74
C GLU A 211 17.27 17.44 9.28
N SER A 212 17.22 17.84 8.00
CA SER A 212 18.13 18.84 7.44
C SER A 212 17.89 20.26 7.93
N VAL A 213 16.73 20.54 8.52
CA VAL A 213 16.36 21.87 9.04
C VAL A 213 16.23 21.89 10.56
N ALA A 214 16.05 20.74 11.21
CA ALA A 214 16.00 20.67 12.66
C ALA A 214 17.29 21.24 13.30
N GLU A 215 17.17 22.04 14.35
CA GLU A 215 18.30 22.38 15.21
C GLU A 215 18.47 21.22 16.23
N GLU A 216 19.70 20.94 16.65
CA GLU A 216 20.00 19.83 17.60
C GLU A 216 19.35 20.03 18.97
#